data_AF-A0A9E3Y5A2-F1
#
_entry.id   AF-A0A9E3Y5A2-F1
#
_cell.length_a   1.000
_cell.length_b   1.000
_cell.length_c   1.000
_cell.angle_alpha   90.00
_cell.angle_beta   90.00
_cell.angle_gamma   90.00
#
_symmetry.space_group_name_H-M   'P 1'
#
loop_
_entity.id
_entity.type
_entity.pdbx_description
1 polymer ?
#
loop_
_entity_poly.entity_id
_entity_poly.type
_entity_poly.pdbx_seq_one_letter_code
_entity_poly.pdbx_strand_id
1 'polypeptide(L)'
;MSRRIVVTSNCQLGGLHAALSAMLPDDEVIAVPYLGVEPPELVDLLPGAQVWVSSMHPSEARPVLDRLGSPAQLVSIPLLLFTGFHPDIVHLADPAGGEVESAVGGYSSAVVGWGWRQGWDAERIIDRFTPATFAALGYLSAWEGGVRLARYVFDEAVCDFEGWFLPLVARNRVFMLTDNHPTIEALVQLARIVGRQVGADPAAVAYPWELVIPDGLLATSAVWPVYPGISDSQDRPGVFVWRCPDGELIDLETFVVRSLALLATHDPAEVTTSRFANDERLAATLGGGR
;
A
#
# COMPACT_ATOMS: atom_id res chain seq x y z
N MET A 1 -20.45 29.70 -1.02
CA MET A 1 -20.19 29.13 -2.35
C MET A 1 -19.47 27.81 -2.12
N SER A 2 -19.89 26.75 -2.79
CA SER A 2 -19.22 25.44 -2.74
C SER A 2 -17.79 25.59 -3.28
N ARG A 3 -16.78 25.04 -2.57
CA ARG A 3 -15.41 25.04 -3.07
C ARG A 3 -15.21 23.84 -3.99
N ARG A 4 -14.42 24.03 -5.04
CA ARG A 4 -13.89 22.93 -5.84
C ARG A 4 -12.59 22.43 -5.23
N ILE A 5 -12.57 21.15 -4.89
CA ILE A 5 -11.43 20.44 -4.31
C ILE A 5 -11.03 19.33 -5.28
N VAL A 6 -9.84 19.44 -5.87
CA VAL A 6 -9.28 18.39 -6.72
C VAL A 6 -8.47 17.44 -5.83
N VAL A 7 -8.66 16.14 -5.99
CA VAL A 7 -7.95 15.10 -5.25
C VAL A 7 -7.23 14.20 -6.24
N THR A 8 -5.89 14.16 -6.17
CA THR A 8 -5.06 13.28 -7.00
C THR A 8 -4.33 12.25 -6.17
N SER A 9 -4.51 10.97 -6.53
CA SER A 9 -3.80 9.85 -5.94
C SER A 9 -3.86 8.63 -6.89
N ASN A 10 -3.23 7.54 -6.51
CA ASN A 10 -3.19 6.28 -7.27
C ASN A 10 -4.39 5.37 -6.88
N CYS A 11 -4.16 4.06 -6.71
CA CYS A 11 -5.14 3.12 -6.16
C CYS A 11 -5.82 3.58 -4.86
N GLN A 12 -5.17 4.44 -4.07
CA GLN A 12 -5.69 4.99 -2.81
C GLN A 12 -6.76 6.09 -3.01
N LEU A 13 -6.93 6.59 -4.24
CA LEU A 13 -7.82 7.70 -4.58
C LEU A 13 -9.28 7.46 -4.19
N GLY A 14 -9.82 6.27 -4.47
CA GLY A 14 -11.25 5.99 -4.28
C GLY A 14 -11.70 6.17 -2.83
N GLY A 15 -10.98 5.57 -1.87
CA GLY A 15 -11.31 5.70 -0.45
C GLY A 15 -11.07 7.10 0.10
N LEU A 16 -10.00 7.77 -0.36
CA LEU A 16 -9.72 9.15 0.04
C LEU A 16 -10.80 10.13 -0.49
N HIS A 17 -11.19 9.99 -1.76
CA HIS A 17 -12.24 10.79 -2.39
C HIS A 17 -13.58 10.60 -1.66
N ALA A 18 -13.96 9.36 -1.37
CA ALA A 18 -15.20 9.07 -0.66
C ALA A 18 -15.21 9.68 0.75
N ALA A 19 -14.10 9.54 1.49
CA ALA A 19 -13.97 10.09 2.84
C ALA A 19 -14.00 11.62 2.85
N LEU A 20 -13.30 12.28 1.92
CA LEU A 20 -13.31 13.74 1.80
C LEU A 20 -14.69 14.27 1.39
N SER A 21 -15.35 13.63 0.42
CA SER A 21 -16.70 13.99 0.00
C SER A 21 -17.71 13.90 1.15
N ALA A 22 -17.54 12.90 2.02
CA ALA A 22 -18.39 12.72 3.20
C ALA A 22 -18.12 13.77 4.30
N MET A 23 -16.85 14.15 4.50
CA MET A 23 -16.45 15.16 5.49
C MET A 23 -16.71 16.60 5.03
N LEU A 24 -16.87 16.83 3.72
CA LEU A 24 -17.01 18.14 3.07
C LEU A 24 -18.26 18.16 2.18
N PRO A 25 -19.47 17.94 2.74
CA PRO A 25 -20.68 17.73 1.94
C PRO A 25 -21.13 18.97 1.14
N ASP A 26 -20.66 20.15 1.50
CA ASP A 26 -20.96 21.41 0.81
C ASP A 26 -19.95 21.72 -0.32
N ASP A 27 -18.87 20.96 -0.45
CA ASP A 27 -17.81 21.15 -1.44
C ASP A 27 -17.92 20.16 -2.61
N GLU A 28 -17.45 20.58 -3.79
CA GLU A 28 -17.31 19.71 -4.96
C GLU A 28 -15.95 19.02 -4.92
N VAL A 29 -15.91 17.76 -4.50
CA VAL A 29 -14.68 16.95 -4.46
C VAL A 29 -14.53 16.12 -5.74
N ILE A 30 -13.50 16.41 -6.53
CA ILE A 30 -13.24 15.82 -7.84
C ILE A 30 -12.02 14.89 -7.75
N ALA A 31 -12.21 13.61 -8.07
CA ALA A 31 -11.14 12.62 -8.12
C ALA A 31 -10.43 12.63 -9.49
N VAL A 32 -9.09 12.69 -9.48
CA VAL A 32 -8.26 12.64 -10.68
C VAL A 32 -7.14 11.60 -10.48
N PRO A 33 -7.14 10.48 -11.22
CA PRO A 33 -6.11 9.44 -11.07
C PRO A 33 -4.70 9.94 -11.38
N TYR A 34 -3.72 9.57 -10.55
CA TYR A 34 -2.29 9.86 -10.75
C TYR A 34 -1.47 8.56 -10.65
N LEU A 35 -0.79 8.20 -11.75
CA LEU A 35 0.00 6.97 -11.89
C LEU A 35 1.48 7.30 -12.22
N GLY A 36 2.03 8.34 -11.60
CA GLY A 36 3.43 8.77 -11.82
C GLY A 36 3.63 9.74 -12.99
N VAL A 37 2.57 10.06 -13.73
CA VAL A 37 2.57 11.07 -14.80
C VAL A 37 1.51 12.11 -14.49
N GLU A 38 1.81 13.40 -14.72
CA GLU A 38 0.86 14.49 -14.54
C GLU A 38 -0.45 14.21 -15.32
N PRO A 39 -1.61 14.17 -14.63
CA PRO A 39 -2.89 13.94 -15.30
C PRO A 39 -3.26 15.14 -16.18
N PRO A 40 -3.61 14.93 -17.47
CA PRO A 40 -3.95 16.03 -18.38
C PRO A 40 -5.17 16.84 -17.93
N GLU A 41 -6.09 16.24 -17.17
CA GLU A 41 -7.29 16.86 -16.63
C GLU A 41 -6.98 18.02 -15.66
N LEU A 42 -5.78 18.04 -15.07
CA LEU A 42 -5.37 19.11 -14.15
C LEU A 42 -5.33 20.48 -14.83
N VAL A 43 -5.05 20.52 -16.14
CA VAL A 43 -5.00 21.77 -16.93
C VAL A 43 -6.33 22.52 -16.87
N ASP A 44 -7.44 21.80 -16.91
CA ASP A 44 -8.78 22.40 -16.92
C ASP A 44 -9.34 22.56 -15.50
N LEU A 45 -8.96 21.68 -14.57
CA LEU A 45 -9.54 21.64 -13.22
C LEU A 45 -8.88 22.63 -12.26
N LEU A 46 -7.55 22.70 -12.24
CA LEU A 46 -6.81 23.48 -11.25
C LEU A 46 -7.02 25.00 -11.32
N PRO A 47 -7.17 25.64 -12.50
CA PRO A 47 -7.44 27.08 -12.54
C PRO A 47 -8.70 27.52 -11.78
N GLY A 48 -9.70 26.64 -11.66
CA GLY A 48 -10.94 26.88 -10.93
C GLY A 48 -11.00 26.28 -9.52
N ALA A 49 -9.98 25.52 -9.12
CA ALA A 49 -9.96 24.84 -7.82
C ALA A 49 -9.54 25.79 -6.69
N GLN A 50 -10.10 25.59 -5.49
CA GLN A 50 -9.67 26.29 -4.27
C GLN A 50 -8.66 25.47 -3.49
N VAL A 51 -8.74 24.14 -3.59
CA VAL A 51 -7.82 23.20 -2.93
C VAL A 51 -7.43 22.12 -3.92
N TRP A 52 -6.16 21.74 -3.88
CA TRP A 52 -5.65 20.54 -4.53
C TRP A 52 -5.01 19.63 -3.48
N VAL A 53 -5.67 18.51 -3.18
CA VAL A 53 -5.13 17.44 -2.34
C VAL A 53 -4.37 16.49 -3.25
N SER A 54 -3.07 16.28 -3.02
CA SER A 54 -2.23 15.54 -3.97
C SER A 54 -1.22 14.63 -3.31
N SER A 55 -1.13 13.38 -3.82
CA SER A 55 -0.04 12.46 -3.51
C SER A 55 1.19 12.64 -4.42
N MET A 56 1.16 13.60 -5.35
CA MET A 56 2.32 13.99 -6.13
C MET A 56 3.33 14.69 -5.21
N HIS A 57 4.62 14.45 -5.40
CA HIS A 57 5.64 15.06 -4.55
C HIS A 57 5.54 16.60 -4.61
N PRO A 58 5.71 17.34 -3.49
CA PRO A 58 5.54 18.79 -3.49
C PRO A 58 6.43 19.54 -4.49
N SER A 59 7.63 19.01 -4.80
CA SER A 59 8.52 19.58 -5.82
C SER A 59 8.04 19.42 -7.25
N GLU A 60 7.12 18.49 -7.50
CA GLU A 60 6.48 18.26 -8.80
C GLU A 60 5.13 18.98 -8.88
N ALA A 61 4.35 18.95 -7.79
CA ALA A 61 3.03 19.56 -7.74
C ALA A 61 3.07 21.10 -7.80
N ARG A 62 4.00 21.75 -7.10
CA ARG A 62 4.10 23.23 -7.10
C ARG A 62 4.35 23.81 -8.50
N PRO A 63 5.30 23.29 -9.30
CA PRO A 63 5.45 23.70 -10.70
C PRO A 63 4.18 23.59 -11.55
N VAL A 64 3.30 22.63 -11.29
CA VAL A 64 2.00 22.50 -11.99
C VAL A 64 1.09 23.68 -11.65
N LEU A 65 0.97 24.04 -10.37
CA LEU A 65 0.18 25.20 -9.94
C LEU A 65 0.70 26.51 -10.54
N ASP A 66 2.02 26.71 -10.48
CA ASP A 66 2.68 27.90 -11.01
C ASP A 66 2.48 28.03 -12.53
N ARG A 67 2.67 26.92 -13.26
CA ARG A 67 2.49 26.88 -14.72
C ARG A 67 1.05 27.18 -15.14
N LEU A 68 0.07 26.72 -14.36
CA LEU A 68 -1.35 26.91 -14.65
C LEU A 68 -1.92 28.22 -14.07
N GLY A 69 -1.12 28.99 -13.30
CA GLY A 69 -1.61 30.17 -12.60
C GLY A 69 -2.76 29.86 -11.64
N SER A 70 -2.79 28.64 -11.08
CA SER A 70 -3.87 28.18 -10.22
C SER A 70 -3.78 28.83 -8.83
N PRO A 71 -4.90 29.32 -8.27
CA PRO A 71 -4.93 29.85 -6.91
C PRO A 71 -5.07 28.76 -5.84
N ALA A 72 -5.12 27.48 -6.23
CA ALA A 72 -5.46 26.40 -5.32
C ALA A 72 -4.42 26.24 -4.20
N GLN A 73 -4.90 26.05 -2.97
CA GLN A 73 -4.06 25.61 -1.86
C GLN A 73 -3.63 24.16 -2.10
N LEU A 74 -2.32 23.93 -2.24
CA LEU A 74 -1.77 22.57 -2.25
C LEU A 74 -1.82 21.97 -0.85
N VAL A 75 -2.49 20.82 -0.72
CA VAL A 75 -2.45 19.94 0.45
C VAL A 75 -1.74 18.66 0.02
N SER A 76 -0.48 18.54 0.39
CA SER A 76 0.32 17.36 0.06
C SER A 76 -0.03 16.22 1.01
N ILE A 77 -0.19 15.01 0.47
CA ILE A 77 -0.48 13.80 1.24
C ILE A 77 0.51 12.70 0.86
N PRO A 78 0.85 11.79 1.80
CA PRO A 78 1.70 10.65 1.48
C PRO A 78 0.91 9.62 0.65
N LEU A 79 1.64 8.86 -0.17
CA LEU A 79 1.19 7.53 -0.54
C LEU A 79 1.41 6.62 0.67
N LEU A 80 0.33 6.03 1.19
CA LEU A 80 0.43 5.18 2.38
C LEU A 80 1.20 3.90 2.05
N LEU A 81 2.38 3.76 2.66
CA LEU A 81 3.26 2.59 2.54
C LEU A 81 3.60 2.09 3.94
N PHE A 82 3.40 0.79 4.19
CA PHE A 82 3.76 0.18 5.46
C PHE A 82 3.98 -1.32 5.31
N THR A 83 5.24 -1.75 5.39
CA THR A 83 5.67 -3.14 5.20
C THR A 83 5.67 -3.96 6.49
N GLY A 84 5.33 -3.36 7.63
CA GLY A 84 5.47 -3.99 8.94
C GLY A 84 4.59 -5.23 9.15
N PHE A 85 3.45 -5.31 8.46
CA PHE A 85 2.56 -6.47 8.50
C PHE A 85 2.97 -7.58 7.53
N HIS A 86 3.54 -7.20 6.39
CA HIS A 86 3.77 -8.09 5.24
C HIS A 86 5.21 -8.01 4.75
N PRO A 87 6.22 -8.25 5.60
CA PRO A 87 7.62 -8.12 5.22
C PRO A 87 8.07 -9.15 4.18
N ASP A 88 7.24 -10.12 3.82
CA ASP A 88 7.52 -11.11 2.77
C ASP A 88 7.11 -10.62 1.37
N ILE A 89 6.27 -9.58 1.25
CA ILE A 89 5.86 -9.05 -0.05
C ILE A 89 7.09 -8.53 -0.80
N VAL A 90 7.18 -8.92 -2.07
CA VAL A 90 8.10 -8.38 -3.07
C VAL A 90 7.37 -8.17 -4.38
N HIS A 91 7.82 -7.19 -5.16
CA HIS A 91 7.43 -7.04 -6.55
C HIS A 91 8.54 -7.65 -7.42
N LEU A 92 8.14 -8.56 -8.29
CA LEU A 92 9.01 -9.20 -9.27
C LEU A 92 8.80 -8.49 -10.61
N ALA A 93 9.88 -8.18 -11.31
CA ALA A 93 9.83 -7.51 -12.61
C ALA A 93 10.48 -8.37 -13.70
N ASP A 94 9.85 -8.42 -14.86
CA ASP A 94 10.43 -9.01 -16.07
C ASP A 94 11.50 -8.07 -16.69
N PRO A 95 12.25 -8.52 -17.72
CA PRO A 95 13.27 -7.69 -18.38
C PRO A 95 12.74 -6.43 -19.07
N ALA A 96 11.46 -6.41 -19.43
CA ALA A 96 10.80 -5.24 -20.03
C ALA A 96 10.31 -4.25 -18.95
N GLY A 97 10.47 -4.58 -17.66
CA GLY A 97 9.98 -3.80 -16.53
C GLY A 97 8.50 -4.04 -16.21
N GLY A 98 7.87 -5.05 -16.82
CA GLY A 98 6.52 -5.50 -16.51
C GLY A 98 6.47 -6.21 -15.15
N GLU A 99 5.35 -6.05 -14.45
CA GLU A 99 5.11 -6.76 -13.18
C GLU A 99 4.83 -8.23 -13.47
N VAL A 100 5.54 -9.13 -12.77
CA VAL A 100 5.36 -10.58 -12.87
C VAL A 100 4.28 -11.02 -11.88
N GLU A 101 3.24 -11.67 -12.40
CA GLU A 101 2.11 -12.11 -11.57
C GLU A 101 2.43 -13.34 -10.71
N SER A 102 1.80 -13.38 -9.54
CA SER A 102 1.68 -14.56 -8.69
C SER A 102 0.21 -14.95 -8.53
N ALA A 103 -0.09 -15.94 -7.67
CA ALA A 103 -1.46 -16.35 -7.37
C ALA A 103 -2.36 -15.20 -6.85
N VAL A 104 -1.77 -14.09 -6.39
CA VAL A 104 -2.51 -12.94 -5.84
C VAL A 104 -2.22 -11.64 -6.61
N GLY A 105 -2.02 -11.76 -7.93
CA GLY A 105 -1.76 -10.63 -8.83
C GLY A 105 -0.31 -10.17 -8.76
N GLY A 106 -0.09 -8.85 -8.81
CA GLY A 106 1.25 -8.24 -8.88
C GLY A 106 2.16 -8.40 -7.67
N TYR A 107 1.64 -8.91 -6.55
CA TYR A 107 2.42 -9.14 -5.34
C TYR A 107 2.98 -10.56 -5.32
N SER A 108 4.25 -10.73 -4.93
CA SER A 108 4.87 -12.04 -4.75
C SER A 108 5.46 -12.19 -3.36
N SER A 109 5.78 -13.42 -2.99
CA SER A 109 6.47 -13.75 -1.73
C SER A 109 7.98 -13.86 -1.99
N ALA A 110 8.79 -13.27 -1.12
CA ALA A 110 10.24 -13.42 -1.20
C ALA A 110 10.66 -14.87 -1.02
N VAL A 111 10.00 -15.61 -0.12
CA VAL A 111 10.24 -17.05 0.09
C VAL A 111 9.89 -17.85 -1.17
N VAL A 112 8.73 -17.61 -1.78
CA VAL A 112 8.32 -18.31 -3.01
C VAL A 112 9.22 -17.96 -4.19
N GLY A 113 9.44 -16.67 -4.44
CA GLY A 113 10.26 -16.21 -5.56
C GLY A 113 11.72 -16.67 -5.43
N TRP A 114 12.27 -16.71 -4.22
CA TRP A 114 13.60 -17.26 -3.98
C TRP A 114 13.63 -18.77 -4.23
N GLY A 115 12.68 -19.53 -3.68
CA GLY A 115 12.61 -20.98 -3.87
C GLY A 115 12.45 -21.37 -5.34
N TRP A 116 11.57 -20.67 -6.07
CA TRP A 116 11.40 -20.82 -7.52
C TRP A 116 12.72 -20.60 -8.26
N ARG A 117 13.45 -19.52 -7.94
CA ARG A 117 14.73 -19.21 -8.57
C ARG A 117 15.81 -20.25 -8.30
N GLN A 118 15.71 -20.97 -7.18
CA GLN A 118 16.59 -22.07 -6.81
C GLN A 118 16.09 -23.45 -7.31
N GLY A 119 15.01 -23.49 -8.08
CA GLY A 119 14.43 -24.73 -8.61
C GLY A 119 13.81 -25.64 -7.55
N TRP A 120 13.29 -25.08 -6.45
CA TRP A 120 12.62 -25.85 -5.42
C TRP A 120 11.20 -26.23 -5.83
N ASP A 121 10.72 -27.35 -5.31
CA ASP A 121 9.31 -27.73 -5.39
C ASP A 121 8.45 -26.99 -4.34
N ALA A 122 7.13 -27.15 -4.48
CA ALA A 122 6.15 -26.53 -3.58
C ALA A 122 6.33 -26.99 -2.13
N GLU A 123 6.53 -28.29 -1.89
CA GLU A 123 6.68 -28.85 -0.53
C GLU A 123 7.84 -28.20 0.21
N ARG A 124 9.02 -28.12 -0.43
CA ARG A 124 10.19 -27.47 0.15
C ARG A 124 9.98 -25.98 0.42
N ILE A 125 9.22 -25.28 -0.41
CA ILE A 125 8.89 -23.86 -0.20
C ILE A 125 7.94 -23.70 0.98
N ILE A 126 6.90 -24.52 1.06
CA ILE A 126 5.90 -24.52 2.15
C ILE A 126 6.60 -24.76 3.50
N ASP A 127 7.58 -25.68 3.56
CA ASP A 127 8.40 -25.96 4.74
C ASP A 127 9.24 -24.75 5.24
N ARG A 128 9.32 -23.66 4.47
CA ARG A 128 9.98 -22.41 4.88
C ARG A 128 9.04 -21.38 5.49
N PHE A 129 7.73 -21.61 5.48
CA PHE A 129 6.77 -20.72 6.14
C PHE A 129 6.67 -21.02 7.64
N THR A 130 7.80 -20.88 8.34
CA THR A 130 7.92 -21.18 9.77
C THR A 130 8.39 -19.96 10.56
N PRO A 131 8.03 -19.86 11.86
CA PRO A 131 8.54 -18.79 12.72
C PRO A 131 10.07 -18.70 12.76
N ALA A 132 10.78 -19.84 12.68
CA ALA A 132 12.24 -19.86 12.66
C ALA A 132 12.81 -19.20 11.40
N THR A 133 12.24 -19.51 10.23
CA THR A 133 12.61 -18.84 8.97
C THR A 133 12.26 -17.35 9.02
N PHE A 134 11.09 -16.98 9.53
CA PHE A 134 10.68 -15.58 9.67
C PHE A 134 11.64 -14.79 10.59
N ALA A 135 12.08 -15.39 11.70
CA ALA A 135 13.07 -14.79 12.59
C ALA A 135 14.41 -14.56 11.87
N ALA A 136 14.93 -15.56 11.16
CA ALA A 136 16.20 -15.48 10.44
C ALA A 136 16.16 -14.49 9.26
N LEU A 137 15.01 -14.33 8.59
CA LEU A 137 14.77 -13.29 7.60
C LEU A 137 14.51 -11.90 8.21
N GLY A 138 14.42 -11.79 9.54
CA GLY A 138 14.16 -10.56 10.27
C GLY A 138 12.72 -10.04 10.15
N TYR A 139 11.76 -10.90 9.84
CA TYR A 139 10.34 -10.51 9.68
C TYR A 139 9.70 -10.17 11.03
N LEU A 140 10.18 -10.77 12.11
CA LEU A 140 9.66 -10.53 13.46
C LEU A 140 9.96 -9.11 13.99
N SER A 141 10.92 -8.41 13.37
CA SER A 141 11.26 -7.00 13.67
C SER A 141 10.82 -6.03 12.57
N ALA A 142 10.00 -6.48 11.60
CA ALA A 142 9.60 -5.68 10.46
C ALA A 142 8.77 -4.44 10.82
N TRP A 143 8.06 -4.48 11.96
CA TRP A 143 7.24 -3.37 12.45
C TRP A 143 8.01 -2.05 12.47
N GLU A 144 9.19 -2.02 13.09
CA GLU A 144 9.99 -0.80 13.21
C GLU A 144 10.44 -0.24 11.85
N GLY A 145 10.77 -1.13 10.91
CA GLY A 145 11.09 -0.77 9.53
C GLY A 145 9.89 -0.14 8.82
N GLY A 146 8.72 -0.75 8.97
CA GLY A 146 7.45 -0.21 8.46
C GLY A 146 7.13 1.17 9.04
N VAL A 147 7.30 1.37 10.35
CA VAL A 147 7.09 2.68 11.00
C VAL A 147 8.06 3.73 10.44
N ARG A 148 9.34 3.39 10.26
CA ARG A 148 10.32 4.32 9.68
C ARG A 148 9.98 4.69 8.24
N LEU A 149 9.56 3.72 7.42
CA LEU A 149 9.13 3.98 6.05
C LEU A 149 7.89 4.87 6.00
N ALA A 150 6.87 4.56 6.80
CA ALA A 150 5.66 5.35 6.86
C ALA A 150 5.95 6.78 7.35
N ARG A 151 6.78 6.95 8.38
CA ARG A 151 7.19 8.27 8.84
C ARG A 151 7.93 9.05 7.74
N TYR A 152 8.86 8.41 7.03
CA TYR A 152 9.58 9.04 5.92
C TYR A 152 8.62 9.62 4.87
N VAL A 153 7.64 8.83 4.40
CA VAL A 153 6.71 9.34 3.36
C VAL A 153 5.79 10.44 3.87
N PHE A 154 5.43 10.45 5.16
CA PHE A 154 4.67 11.54 5.77
C PHE A 154 5.51 12.81 5.91
N ASP A 155 6.79 12.69 6.27
CA ASP A 155 7.71 13.82 6.38
C ASP A 155 7.91 14.49 5.00
N GLU A 156 8.10 13.70 3.93
CA GLU A 156 8.22 14.19 2.55
C GLU A 156 6.95 14.92 2.07
N ALA A 157 5.77 14.45 2.51
CA ALA A 157 4.49 15.09 2.23
C ALA A 157 4.17 16.27 3.18
N VAL A 158 5.01 16.54 4.19
CA VAL A 158 4.75 17.53 5.26
C VAL A 158 3.38 17.28 5.91
N CYS A 159 3.07 16.02 6.19
CA CYS A 159 1.79 15.56 6.71
C CYS A 159 1.93 15.06 8.17
N ASP A 160 0.87 15.16 8.97
CA ASP A 160 0.88 14.74 10.38
C ASP A 160 0.88 13.22 10.52
N PHE A 161 2.08 12.64 10.68
CA PHE A 161 2.26 11.21 10.89
C PHE A 161 1.59 10.70 12.17
N GLU A 162 1.68 11.44 13.29
CA GLU A 162 1.20 10.96 14.58
C GLU A 162 -0.33 10.97 14.64
N GLY A 163 -0.95 12.00 14.06
CA GLY A 163 -2.39 12.08 13.88
C GLY A 163 -2.97 10.96 13.01
N TRP A 164 -2.18 10.42 12.08
CA TRP A 164 -2.58 9.26 11.27
C TRP A 164 -2.31 7.93 11.99
N PHE A 165 -1.09 7.76 12.51
CA PHE A 165 -0.58 6.47 12.96
C PHE A 165 -1.11 6.05 14.33
N LEU A 166 -1.13 6.95 15.32
CA LEU A 166 -1.49 6.60 16.69
C LEU A 166 -2.94 6.09 16.82
N PRO A 167 -3.96 6.68 16.16
CA PRO A 167 -5.32 6.14 16.21
C PRO A 167 -5.45 4.75 15.60
N LEU A 168 -4.68 4.44 14.56
CA LEU A 168 -4.68 3.12 13.92
C LEU A 168 -4.05 2.06 14.84
N VAL A 169 -2.90 2.38 15.44
CA VAL A 169 -2.23 1.49 16.39
C VAL A 169 -3.09 1.24 17.63
N ALA A 170 -3.75 2.29 18.15
CA ALA A 170 -4.59 2.19 19.34
C ALA A 170 -5.78 1.23 19.17
N ARG A 171 -6.28 1.04 17.95
CA ARG A 171 -7.35 0.08 17.65
C ARG A 171 -6.85 -1.37 17.56
N ASN A 172 -5.54 -1.58 17.49
CA ASN A 172 -4.88 -2.88 17.36
C ASN A 172 -5.41 -3.74 16.20
N ARG A 173 -5.69 -3.11 15.05
CA ARG A 173 -6.12 -3.79 13.81
C ARG A 173 -5.04 -3.69 12.74
N VAL A 174 -5.10 -4.59 11.76
CA VAL A 174 -4.31 -4.48 10.53
C VAL A 174 -4.93 -3.38 9.69
N PHE A 175 -4.15 -2.33 9.40
CA PHE A 175 -4.62 -1.16 8.66
C PHE A 175 -4.11 -1.10 7.22
N MET A 176 -3.36 -2.12 6.79
CA MET A 176 -2.94 -2.32 5.40
C MET A 176 -3.38 -3.70 4.91
N LEU A 177 -3.88 -3.78 3.68
CA LEU A 177 -4.23 -5.01 2.98
C LEU A 177 -3.01 -5.64 2.29
N THR A 178 -2.08 -4.81 1.81
CA THR A 178 -0.77 -5.21 1.27
C THR A 178 0.30 -4.26 1.85
N ASP A 179 1.46 -4.09 1.23
CA ASP A 179 2.45 -3.08 1.63
C ASP A 179 2.07 -1.66 1.20
N ASN A 180 1.26 -1.51 0.14
CA ASN A 180 0.87 -0.24 -0.47
C ASN A 180 -0.66 -0.02 -0.59
N HIS A 181 -1.48 -1.01 -0.26
CA HIS A 181 -2.94 -0.88 -0.20
C HIS A 181 -3.42 -0.73 1.24
N PRO A 182 -3.75 0.48 1.70
CA PRO A 182 -4.35 0.71 3.00
C PRO A 182 -5.79 0.21 3.05
N THR A 183 -6.26 -0.12 4.25
CA THR A 183 -7.70 -0.27 4.53
C THR A 183 -8.42 1.08 4.44
N ILE A 184 -9.75 1.06 4.31
CA ILE A 184 -10.55 2.29 4.38
C ILE A 184 -10.33 3.05 5.69
N GLU A 185 -10.04 2.36 6.79
CA GLU A 185 -9.79 2.98 8.09
C GLU A 185 -8.56 3.90 8.07
N ALA A 186 -7.48 3.45 7.42
CA ALA A 186 -6.27 4.23 7.22
C ALA A 186 -6.47 5.41 6.27
N LEU A 187 -7.27 5.24 5.22
CA LEU A 187 -7.64 6.33 4.30
C LEU A 187 -8.53 7.36 4.98
N VAL A 188 -9.48 6.94 5.82
CA VAL A 188 -10.31 7.84 6.63
C VAL A 188 -9.46 8.62 7.63
N GLN A 189 -8.46 8.01 8.28
CA GLN A 189 -7.54 8.78 9.15
C GLN A 189 -6.78 9.85 8.37
N LEU A 190 -6.28 9.52 7.18
CA LEU A 190 -5.60 10.50 6.33
C LEU A 190 -6.57 11.62 5.89
N ALA A 191 -7.79 11.27 5.51
CA ALA A 191 -8.84 12.23 5.16
C ALA A 191 -9.20 13.14 6.34
N ARG A 192 -9.14 12.67 7.59
CA ARG A 192 -9.36 13.51 8.78
C ARG A 192 -8.29 14.59 8.92
N ILE A 193 -7.03 14.28 8.62
CA ILE A 193 -5.94 15.27 8.63
C ILE A 193 -6.20 16.34 7.58
N VAL A 194 -6.47 15.92 6.35
CA VAL A 194 -6.79 16.81 5.23
C VAL A 194 -8.03 17.66 5.55
N GLY A 195 -9.10 17.03 6.02
CA GLY A 195 -10.36 17.67 6.41
C GLY A 195 -10.15 18.80 7.41
N ARG A 196 -9.34 18.58 8.45
CA ARG A 196 -8.99 19.64 9.41
C ARG A 196 -8.22 20.78 8.75
N GLN A 197 -7.26 20.47 7.89
CA GLN A 197 -6.44 21.47 7.20
C GLN A 197 -7.27 22.35 6.25
N VAL A 198 -8.30 21.79 5.63
CA VAL A 198 -9.21 22.52 4.73
C VAL A 198 -10.45 23.07 5.43
N GLY A 199 -10.53 22.98 6.76
CA GLY A 199 -11.60 23.60 7.55
C GLY A 199 -12.95 22.87 7.49
N ALA A 200 -12.95 21.54 7.38
CA ALA A 200 -14.15 20.72 7.56
C ALA A 200 -14.76 20.92 8.96
N ASP A 201 -16.08 20.69 9.08
CA ASP A 201 -16.76 20.66 10.38
C ASP A 201 -16.10 19.62 11.30
N PRO A 202 -15.63 19.99 12.51
CA PRO A 202 -15.08 19.06 13.48
C PRO A 202 -15.98 17.84 13.76
N ALA A 203 -17.30 18.00 13.74
CA ALA A 203 -18.25 16.90 13.93
C ALA A 203 -18.22 15.92 12.74
N ALA A 204 -18.16 16.44 11.51
CA ALA A 204 -18.02 15.61 10.31
C ALA A 204 -16.67 14.89 10.29
N VAL A 205 -15.58 15.54 10.68
CA VAL A 205 -14.25 14.90 10.80
C VAL A 205 -14.25 13.78 11.85
N ALA A 206 -14.92 13.99 12.99
CA ALA A 206 -14.96 13.03 14.09
C ALA A 206 -15.89 11.83 13.83
N TYR A 207 -16.77 11.91 12.82
CA TYR A 207 -17.70 10.83 12.50
C TYR A 207 -16.95 9.54 12.09
N PRO A 208 -17.45 8.34 12.48
CA PRO A 208 -16.83 7.05 12.16
C PRO A 208 -17.12 6.62 10.71
N TRP A 209 -16.58 7.34 9.73
CA TRP A 209 -16.78 7.08 8.31
C TRP A 209 -16.35 5.69 7.86
N GLU A 210 -15.40 5.07 8.55
CA GLU A 210 -14.96 3.69 8.33
C GLU A 210 -16.09 2.65 8.48
N LEU A 211 -17.22 3.00 9.10
CA LEU A 211 -18.39 2.12 9.24
C LEU A 211 -19.38 2.20 8.08
N VAL A 212 -19.32 3.26 7.27
CA VAL A 212 -20.34 3.54 6.24
C VAL A 212 -19.75 3.66 4.84
N ILE A 213 -18.46 3.94 4.71
CA ILE A 213 -17.77 3.97 3.43
C ILE A 213 -17.29 2.56 3.09
N PRO A 214 -17.70 1.99 1.95
CA PRO A 214 -17.19 0.70 1.50
C PRO A 214 -15.68 0.73 1.28
N ASP A 215 -14.99 -0.31 1.70
CA ASP A 215 -13.57 -0.49 1.40
C ASP A 215 -13.40 -1.02 -0.03
N GLY A 216 -13.19 -0.09 -0.97
CA GLY A 216 -13.03 -0.39 -2.39
C GLY A 216 -11.80 -1.25 -2.68
N LEU A 217 -10.68 -1.01 -1.99
CA LEU A 217 -9.46 -1.80 -2.18
C LEU A 217 -9.64 -3.23 -1.66
N LEU A 218 -10.31 -3.41 -0.52
CA LEU A 218 -10.68 -4.73 -0.03
C LEU A 218 -11.58 -5.48 -1.03
N ALA A 219 -12.47 -4.76 -1.72
CA ALA A 219 -13.39 -5.36 -2.67
C ALA A 219 -12.72 -5.79 -3.99
N THR A 220 -11.71 -5.07 -4.45
CA THR A 220 -11.14 -5.23 -5.81
C THR A 220 -9.69 -5.68 -5.86
N SER A 221 -8.99 -5.75 -4.71
CA SER A 221 -7.56 -6.04 -4.66
C SER A 221 -7.24 -7.31 -3.86
N ALA A 222 -5.96 -7.67 -3.90
CA ALA A 222 -5.42 -8.71 -3.06
C ALA A 222 -5.40 -8.29 -1.59
N VAL A 223 -5.56 -9.26 -0.70
CA VAL A 223 -5.31 -9.10 0.73
C VAL A 223 -4.25 -10.11 1.13
N TRP A 224 -3.13 -9.59 1.64
CA TRP A 224 -2.03 -10.37 2.14
C TRP A 224 -2.24 -10.69 3.62
N PRO A 225 -2.00 -11.92 4.06
CA PRO A 225 -2.12 -12.27 5.46
C PRO A 225 -0.94 -11.77 6.28
N VAL A 226 -1.20 -11.46 7.56
CA VAL A 226 -0.14 -11.48 8.57
C VAL A 226 0.13 -12.93 8.93
N TYR A 227 1.35 -13.40 8.68
CA TYR A 227 1.72 -14.79 8.95
C TYR A 227 1.69 -15.09 10.46
N PRO A 228 1.28 -16.29 10.90
CA PRO A 228 1.18 -16.63 12.33
C PRO A 228 2.44 -16.29 13.16
N GLY A 229 3.64 -16.58 12.67
CA GLY A 229 4.88 -16.25 13.41
C GLY A 229 5.15 -14.74 13.52
N ILE A 230 4.69 -13.94 12.56
CA ILE A 230 4.79 -12.47 12.59
C ILE A 230 3.68 -11.87 13.47
N SER A 231 2.48 -12.44 13.39
CA SER A 231 1.34 -11.96 14.16
C SER A 231 1.54 -12.15 15.66
N ASP A 232 2.16 -13.27 16.06
CA ASP A 232 2.54 -13.55 17.45
C ASP A 232 3.53 -12.50 17.99
N SER A 233 4.52 -12.07 17.19
CA SER A 233 5.47 -11.02 17.62
C SER A 233 4.87 -9.62 17.65
N GLN A 234 3.64 -9.47 17.16
CA GLN A 234 2.93 -8.19 17.05
C GLN A 234 1.65 -8.16 17.88
N ASP A 235 1.36 -9.16 18.70
CA ASP A 235 0.12 -9.30 19.49
C ASP A 235 -1.16 -9.10 18.66
N ARG A 236 -1.19 -9.72 17.47
CA ARG A 236 -2.30 -9.62 16.50
C ARG A 236 -2.70 -11.00 15.96
N PRO A 237 -3.93 -11.15 15.42
CA PRO A 237 -4.31 -12.38 14.72
C PRO A 237 -3.54 -12.54 13.41
N GLY A 238 -3.15 -13.77 13.10
CA GLY A 238 -2.51 -14.13 11.83
C GLY A 238 -2.92 -15.53 11.39
N VAL A 239 -3.00 -15.71 10.07
CA VAL A 239 -3.38 -16.97 9.43
C VAL A 239 -2.89 -16.93 7.99
N PHE A 240 -2.53 -18.07 7.41
CA PHE A 240 -2.15 -18.15 5.99
C PHE A 240 -3.39 -18.20 5.08
N VAL A 241 -4.06 -17.06 4.94
CA VAL A 241 -5.18 -16.90 4.00
C VAL A 241 -4.98 -15.63 3.19
N TRP A 242 -4.82 -15.79 1.89
CA TRP A 242 -4.80 -14.68 0.95
C TRP A 242 -6.18 -14.50 0.35
N ARG A 243 -6.53 -13.25 0.04
CA ARG A 243 -7.62 -12.94 -0.87
C ARG A 243 -7.03 -12.60 -2.23
N CYS A 244 -7.47 -13.28 -3.28
CA CYS A 244 -7.15 -12.96 -4.66
C CYS A 244 -7.92 -11.71 -5.13
N PRO A 245 -7.50 -11.01 -6.20
CA PRO A 245 -8.22 -9.84 -6.71
C PRO A 245 -9.70 -10.13 -7.06
N ASP A 246 -10.00 -11.33 -7.56
CA ASP A 246 -11.36 -11.80 -7.87
C ASP A 246 -12.22 -12.14 -6.64
N GLY A 247 -11.63 -12.11 -5.44
CA GLY A 247 -12.30 -12.40 -4.17
C GLY A 247 -12.19 -13.85 -3.70
N GLU A 248 -11.52 -14.73 -4.43
CA GLU A 248 -11.22 -16.08 -3.95
C GLU A 248 -10.33 -16.01 -2.71
N LEU A 249 -10.60 -16.89 -1.73
CA LEU A 249 -9.72 -17.07 -0.56
C LEU A 249 -8.91 -18.35 -0.76
N ILE A 250 -7.58 -18.21 -0.69
CA ILE A 250 -6.64 -19.33 -0.89
C ILE A 250 -5.73 -19.50 0.33
N ASP A 251 -5.38 -20.75 0.61
CA ASP A 251 -4.44 -21.12 1.67
C ASP A 251 -2.98 -21.09 1.17
N LEU A 252 -2.03 -21.41 2.06
CA LEU A 252 -0.60 -21.42 1.75
C LEU A 252 -0.24 -22.38 0.62
N GLU A 253 -0.77 -23.61 0.65
CA GLU A 253 -0.47 -24.62 -0.35
C GLU A 253 -0.93 -24.16 -1.74
N THR A 254 -2.19 -23.69 -1.83
CA THR A 254 -2.76 -23.16 -3.06
C THR A 254 -1.99 -21.94 -3.56
N PHE A 255 -1.63 -21.02 -2.66
CA PHE A 255 -0.83 -19.83 -2.98
C PHE A 255 0.53 -20.21 -3.58
N VAL A 256 1.27 -21.12 -2.95
CA VAL A 256 2.60 -21.55 -3.43
C VAL A 256 2.48 -22.25 -4.78
N VAL A 257 1.59 -23.23 -4.92
CA VAL A 257 1.46 -24.02 -6.15
C VAL A 257 1.05 -23.15 -7.34
N ARG A 258 0.04 -22.28 -7.17
CA ARG A 258 -0.42 -21.39 -8.25
C ARG A 258 0.64 -20.34 -8.60
N SER A 259 1.35 -19.80 -7.61
CA SER A 259 2.43 -18.84 -7.87
C SER A 259 3.58 -19.48 -8.64
N LEU A 260 3.99 -20.70 -8.29
CA LEU A 260 5.02 -21.44 -9.05
C LEU A 260 4.59 -21.72 -10.49
N ALA A 261 3.32 -22.05 -10.72
CA ALA A 261 2.79 -22.29 -12.06
C ALA A 261 2.87 -21.04 -12.96
N LEU A 262 2.58 -19.86 -12.41
CA LEU A 262 2.72 -18.58 -13.12
C LEU A 262 4.20 -18.23 -13.34
N LEU A 263 5.02 -18.34 -12.30
CA LEU A 263 6.46 -18.07 -12.38
C LEU A 263 7.19 -18.99 -13.36
N ALA A 264 6.75 -20.24 -13.54
CA ALA A 264 7.33 -21.19 -14.51
C ALA A 264 7.25 -20.72 -15.97
N THR A 265 6.44 -19.70 -16.27
CA THR A 265 6.36 -19.07 -17.61
C THR A 265 7.48 -18.06 -17.87
N HIS A 266 8.30 -17.74 -16.87
CA HIS A 266 9.41 -16.80 -16.94
C HIS A 266 10.76 -17.50 -16.77
N ASP A 267 11.83 -16.86 -17.25
CA ASP A 267 13.21 -17.28 -16.97
C ASP A 267 13.65 -16.75 -15.58
N PRO A 268 14.01 -17.61 -14.60
CA PRO A 268 14.49 -17.17 -13.29
C PRO A 268 15.79 -16.35 -13.29
N ALA A 269 16.58 -16.41 -14.36
CA ALA A 269 17.77 -15.58 -14.52
C ALA A 269 17.42 -14.13 -14.88
N GLU A 270 16.26 -13.93 -15.51
CA GLU A 270 15.82 -12.67 -16.09
C GLU A 270 14.86 -11.89 -15.19
N VAL A 271 14.12 -12.58 -14.32
CA VAL A 271 13.24 -11.92 -13.33
C VAL A 271 14.06 -11.27 -12.22
N THR A 272 13.78 -10.00 -11.96
CA THR A 272 14.50 -9.17 -11.00
C THR A 272 13.64 -8.74 -9.84
N THR A 273 14.30 -8.54 -8.69
CA THR A 273 13.75 -7.82 -7.55
C THR A 273 14.92 -7.28 -6.74
N SER A 274 14.80 -6.04 -6.27
CA SER A 274 15.87 -5.36 -5.52
C SER A 274 16.25 -6.14 -4.26
N ARG A 275 15.29 -6.86 -3.66
CA ARG A 275 15.50 -7.58 -2.40
C ARG A 275 16.48 -8.74 -2.54
N PHE A 276 16.44 -9.50 -3.64
CA PHE A 276 17.30 -10.67 -3.81
C PHE A 276 18.79 -10.30 -3.91
N ALA A 277 19.08 -9.07 -4.36
CA ALA A 277 20.44 -8.55 -4.43
C ALA A 277 20.91 -7.90 -3.11
N ASN A 278 19.98 -7.32 -2.33
CA ASN A 278 20.31 -6.43 -1.21
C ASN A 278 20.06 -7.04 0.19
N ASP A 279 19.36 -8.18 0.29
CA ASP A 279 19.07 -8.83 1.56
C ASP A 279 19.84 -10.15 1.70
N GLU A 280 21.05 -10.05 2.27
CA GLU A 280 21.94 -11.21 2.49
C GLU A 280 21.30 -12.32 3.35
N ARG A 281 20.26 -11.98 4.14
CA ARG A 281 19.54 -12.96 4.98
C ARG A 281 18.78 -13.97 4.14
N LEU A 282 18.34 -13.62 2.93
CA LEU A 282 17.65 -14.56 2.04
C LEU A 282 18.56 -15.73 1.69
N ALA A 283 19.75 -15.43 1.15
CA ALA A 283 20.73 -16.45 0.80
C ALA A 283 21.22 -17.23 2.04
N ALA A 284 21.46 -16.54 3.16
CA ALA A 284 21.92 -17.17 4.40
C ALA A 284 20.87 -18.10 5.04
N THR A 285 19.59 -17.74 4.97
CA THR A 285 18.50 -18.47 5.66
C THR A 285 17.89 -19.55 4.78
N LEU A 286 17.56 -19.20 3.54
CA LEU A 286 16.90 -20.10 2.60
C LEU A 286 17.94 -20.99 1.90
N GLY A 287 19.20 -20.56 1.83
CA GLY A 287 20.25 -21.26 1.10
C GLY A 287 20.13 -21.05 -0.41
N GLY A 288 21.18 -21.42 -1.12
CA GLY A 288 21.26 -21.37 -2.56
C GLY A 288 22.65 -21.82 -2.99
N GLY A 289 22.70 -22.95 -3.70
CA GLY A 289 23.92 -23.36 -4.38
C GLY A 289 24.09 -22.49 -5.61
N ARG A 290 25.29 -21.94 -5.81
CA ARG A 290 25.71 -21.62 -7.18
C ARG A 290 25.94 -22.90 -7.95
#